data_AF-A0A966YET9-F1
#
_entry.id   AF-A0A966YET9-F1
#
_cell.length_a   1.000
_cell.length_b   1.000
_cell.length_c   1.000
_cell.angle_alpha   90.00
_cell.angle_beta   90.00
_cell.angle_gamma   90.00
#
_symmetry.space_group_name_H-M   'P 1'
#
loop_
_entity.id
_entity.type
_entity.pdbx_description
1 polymer ?
#
loop_
_entity_poly.entity_id
_entity_poly.type
_entity_poly.pdbx_seq_one_letter_code
_entity_poly.pdbx_strand_id
1 'polypeptide(L)'
;RRQIDWQVGCGLADALSAARKRGEADDMLDNATLTVAYLERGAEHRELTATERCDLGDLMFQIGIMHSLRNGDHATAVTWFDKTIPLWNRNERVLENDELGRVGESFVSMAISYWQVERREDAIDLSRTGVDLMVEAVDRKKLAERALSVAYGNLSTMYAEQGETEKSQAYAEMATRVESVSGMLR
;
A
#
# COMPACT_ATOMS: atom_id res chain seq x y z
N ARG A 1 -9.23 7.88 29.85
CA ARG A 1 -8.65 8.78 28.82
C ARG A 1 -8.35 8.00 27.55
N ARG A 2 -7.55 6.93 27.59
CA ARG A 2 -7.24 6.06 26.44
C ARG A 2 -8.47 5.49 25.69
N GLN A 3 -9.46 4.98 26.41
CA GLN A 3 -10.72 4.53 25.80
C GLN A 3 -11.47 5.65 25.05
N ILE A 4 -11.43 6.88 25.57
CA ILE A 4 -12.05 8.04 24.94
C ILE A 4 -11.26 8.40 23.68
N ASP A 5 -9.93 8.36 23.74
CA ASP A 5 -9.08 8.60 22.56
C ASP A 5 -9.39 7.60 21.44
N TRP A 6 -9.57 6.32 21.78
CA TRP A 6 -9.98 5.30 20.83
C TRP A 6 -11.35 5.62 20.20
N GLN A 7 -12.35 5.94 21.03
CA GLN A 7 -13.71 6.28 20.55
C GLN A 7 -13.71 7.51 19.63
N VAL A 8 -12.94 8.54 19.99
CA VAL A 8 -12.75 9.73 19.16
C VAL A 8 -12.08 9.35 17.83
N GLY A 9 -11.01 8.56 17.88
CA GLY A 9 -10.34 8.06 16.68
C GLY A 9 -11.28 7.29 15.75
N CYS A 10 -12.10 6.37 16.28
CA CYS A 10 -13.09 5.65 15.49
C CYS A 10 -14.12 6.59 14.85
N GLY A 11 -14.68 7.52 15.62
CA GLY A 11 -15.67 8.48 15.09
C GLY A 11 -15.10 9.39 14.00
N LEU A 12 -13.84 9.80 14.13
CA LEU A 12 -13.15 10.55 13.09
C LEU A 12 -12.86 9.68 11.85
N ALA A 13 -12.46 8.42 12.03
CA ALA A 13 -12.23 7.49 10.93
C ALA A 13 -13.52 7.26 10.10
N ASP A 14 -14.66 7.12 10.76
CA ASP A 14 -15.97 7.02 10.10
C ASP A 14 -16.30 8.28 9.30
N ALA A 15 -16.06 9.46 9.88
CA ALA A 15 -16.26 10.73 9.20
C ALA A 15 -15.38 10.89 7.95
N LEU A 16 -14.10 10.50 8.05
CA LEU A 16 -13.17 10.48 6.91
C LEU A 16 -13.65 9.55 5.79
N SER A 17 -14.15 8.37 6.16
CA SER A 17 -14.71 7.40 5.21
C SER A 17 -15.93 7.97 4.48
N ALA A 18 -16.83 8.64 5.21
CA ALA A 18 -18.01 9.29 4.63
C ALA A 18 -17.65 10.45 3.69
N ALA A 19 -16.71 11.32 4.10
CA ALA A 19 -16.24 12.44 3.28
C ALA A 19 -15.60 11.96 1.97
N ARG A 20 -14.77 10.90 2.03
CA ARG A 20 -14.19 10.26 0.83
C ARG A 20 -15.26 9.77 -0.14
N LYS A 21 -16.30 9.11 0.35
CA LYS A 21 -17.41 8.63 -0.48
C LYS A 21 -18.21 9.75 -1.13
N ARG A 22 -18.20 10.96 -0.55
CA ARG A 22 -18.82 12.16 -1.11
C ARG A 22 -17.94 12.88 -2.13
N GLY A 23 -16.70 12.45 -2.34
CA GLY A 23 -15.72 13.16 -3.17
C GLY A 23 -15.15 14.41 -2.50
N GLU A 24 -15.38 14.60 -1.20
CA GLU A 24 -14.89 15.75 -0.41
C GLU A 24 -13.54 15.45 0.24
N ALA A 25 -12.75 14.58 -0.40
CA ALA A 25 -11.49 14.05 0.13
C ALA A 25 -10.31 15.02 -0.03
N ASP A 26 -10.50 16.13 -0.73
CA ASP A 26 -9.43 17.08 -0.98
C ASP A 26 -9.08 17.83 0.31
N ASP A 27 -7.84 17.61 0.77
CA ASP A 27 -7.24 18.21 1.97
C ASP A 27 -7.73 17.64 3.32
N MET A 28 -7.80 16.32 3.42
CA MET A 28 -8.01 15.64 4.71
C MET A 28 -6.73 15.23 5.44
N LEU A 29 -5.55 15.71 5.03
CA LEU A 29 -4.26 15.27 5.60
C LEU A 29 -4.19 15.50 7.12
N ASP A 30 -4.56 16.70 7.57
CA ASP A 30 -4.54 17.05 9.00
C ASP A 30 -5.55 16.21 9.79
N ASN A 31 -6.76 16.03 9.25
CA ASN A 31 -7.81 15.23 9.89
C ASN A 31 -7.41 13.74 9.97
N ALA A 32 -6.81 13.19 8.91
CA ALA A 32 -6.30 11.83 8.90
C ALA A 32 -5.17 11.63 9.90
N THR A 33 -4.21 12.56 9.93
CA THR A 33 -3.07 12.54 10.87
C THR A 33 -3.56 12.61 12.32
N LEU A 34 -4.51 13.52 12.61
CA LEU A 34 -5.12 13.63 13.93
C LEU A 34 -5.87 12.35 14.32
N THR A 35 -6.61 11.75 13.38
CA THR A 35 -7.33 10.50 13.59
C THR A 35 -6.37 9.37 13.98
N VAL A 36 -5.27 9.22 13.24
CA VAL A 36 -4.25 8.21 13.55
C VAL A 36 -3.62 8.47 14.92
N ALA A 37 -3.32 9.73 15.27
CA ALA A 37 -2.78 10.06 16.59
C ALA A 37 -3.74 9.66 17.74
N TYR A 38 -5.05 9.85 17.57
CA TYR A 38 -6.05 9.37 18.54
C TYR A 38 -6.11 7.85 18.62
N LEU A 39 -6.09 7.16 17.47
CA LEU A 39 -6.13 5.70 17.41
C LEU A 39 -4.86 5.06 18.02
N GLU A 40 -3.66 5.55 17.67
CA GLU A 40 -2.39 5.09 18.25
C GLU A 40 -2.40 5.30 19.77
N ARG A 41 -2.82 6.49 20.22
CA ARG A 41 -2.93 6.81 21.65
C ARG A 41 -3.94 5.92 22.38
N GLY A 42 -5.06 5.59 21.74
CA GLY A 42 -6.07 4.68 22.28
C GLY A 42 -5.64 3.20 22.27
N ALA A 43 -4.73 2.83 21.36
CA ALA A 43 -4.27 1.45 21.16
C ALA A 43 -3.10 1.03 22.08
N GLU A 44 -2.40 1.96 22.75
CA GLU A 44 -1.15 1.72 23.49
C GLU A 44 -1.18 0.54 24.50
N HIS A 45 -2.35 0.23 25.07
CA HIS A 45 -2.52 -0.90 26.02
C HIS A 45 -3.66 -1.85 25.59
N ARG A 46 -3.94 -1.88 24.29
CA ARG A 46 -5.00 -2.68 23.70
C ARG A 46 -4.41 -3.61 22.66
N GLU A 47 -4.86 -4.86 22.66
CA GLU A 47 -4.67 -5.71 21.49
C GLU A 47 -5.69 -5.32 20.41
N LEU A 48 -5.18 -4.83 19.28
CA LEU A 48 -5.99 -4.56 18.11
C LEU A 48 -6.37 -5.87 17.42
N THR A 49 -7.63 -5.96 17.00
CA THR A 49 -8.09 -7.05 16.12
C THR A 49 -7.41 -6.96 14.74
N ALA A 50 -7.43 -8.04 13.97
CA ALA A 50 -6.93 -8.06 12.59
C ALA A 50 -7.56 -6.93 11.74
N THR A 51 -8.88 -6.75 11.88
CA THR A 51 -9.66 -5.67 11.28
C THR A 51 -9.14 -4.30 11.64
N GLU A 52 -8.97 -4.01 12.93
CA GLU A 52 -8.54 -2.68 13.39
C GLU A 52 -7.09 -2.36 13.01
N ARG A 53 -6.20 -3.36 13.01
CA ARG A 53 -4.84 -3.19 12.48
C ARG A 53 -4.88 -2.83 11.00
N CYS A 54 -5.69 -3.53 10.22
CA CYS A 54 -5.83 -3.28 8.78
C CYS A 54 -6.37 -1.87 8.52
N ASP A 55 -7.45 -1.47 9.20
CA ASP A 55 -8.08 -0.16 9.02
C ASP A 55 -7.14 0.99 9.44
N LEU A 56 -6.37 0.81 10.52
CA LEU A 56 -5.34 1.76 10.93
C LEU A 56 -4.21 1.85 9.90
N GLY A 57 -3.76 0.72 9.37
CA GLY A 57 -2.78 0.66 8.29
C GLY A 57 -3.28 1.37 7.02
N ASP A 58 -4.55 1.18 6.66
CA ASP A 58 -5.17 1.87 5.53
C ASP A 58 -5.15 3.40 5.71
N LEU A 59 -5.42 3.91 6.91
CA LEU A 59 -5.32 5.35 7.20
C LEU A 59 -3.87 5.85 7.06
N MET A 60 -2.90 5.13 7.62
CA MET A 60 -1.48 5.51 7.54
C MET A 60 -0.95 5.49 6.10
N PHE A 61 -1.33 4.46 5.32
CA PHE A 61 -1.00 4.39 3.90
C PHE A 61 -1.52 5.61 3.15
N GLN A 62 -2.78 5.96 3.35
CA GLN A 62 -3.38 7.10 2.65
C GLN A 62 -2.69 8.43 3.00
N ILE A 63 -2.28 8.60 4.25
CA ILE A 63 -1.46 9.74 4.66
C ILE A 63 -0.14 9.75 3.88
N GLY A 64 0.55 8.62 3.82
CA GLY A 64 1.80 8.51 3.06
C GLY A 64 1.62 8.84 1.57
N ILE A 65 0.55 8.35 0.94
CA ILE A 65 0.23 8.65 -0.47
C ILE A 65 -0.03 10.15 -0.68
N MET A 66 -0.74 10.81 0.24
CA MET A 66 -0.97 12.26 0.16
C MET A 66 0.35 13.03 0.21
N HIS A 67 1.29 12.65 1.07
CA HIS A 67 2.63 13.26 1.12
C HIS A 67 3.41 13.03 -0.19
N SER A 68 3.43 11.79 -0.70
CA SER A 68 4.22 11.48 -1.91
C SER A 68 3.65 12.12 -3.18
N LEU A 69 2.32 12.09 -3.38
CA LEU A 69 1.72 12.54 -4.64
C LEU A 69 1.50 14.05 -4.70
N ARG A 70 1.07 14.69 -3.62
CA ARG A 70 0.76 16.13 -3.63
C ARG A 70 2.01 16.98 -3.46
N ASN A 71 2.93 16.54 -2.61
CA ASN A 71 4.05 17.37 -2.18
C ASN A 71 5.41 16.86 -2.71
N GLY A 72 5.44 15.70 -3.39
CA GLY A 72 6.71 15.03 -3.72
C GLY A 72 7.51 14.61 -2.48
N ASP A 73 6.88 14.63 -1.30
CA ASP A 73 7.52 14.43 -0.01
C ASP A 73 7.61 12.93 0.30
N HIS A 74 8.47 12.25 -0.43
CA HIS A 74 8.70 10.81 -0.28
C HIS A 74 9.32 10.47 1.08
N ALA A 75 10.08 11.38 1.69
CA ALA A 75 10.68 11.17 3.01
C ALA A 75 9.62 11.02 4.10
N THR A 76 8.65 11.94 4.15
CA THR A 76 7.54 11.82 5.10
C THR A 76 6.64 10.65 4.75
N ALA A 77 6.39 10.40 3.46
CA ALA A 77 5.59 9.25 3.02
C ALA A 77 6.15 7.92 3.54
N VAL A 78 7.46 7.71 3.41
CA VAL A 78 8.15 6.51 3.90
C VAL A 78 8.03 6.34 5.41
N THR A 79 8.03 7.43 6.18
CA THR A 79 7.80 7.36 7.65
C THR A 79 6.42 6.77 7.98
N TRP A 80 5.40 7.10 7.19
CA TRP A 80 4.06 6.52 7.36
C TRP A 80 3.97 5.09 6.83
N PHE A 81 4.66 4.78 5.75
CA PHE A 81 4.71 3.42 5.19
C PHE A 81 5.41 2.43 6.11
N ASP A 82 6.52 2.83 6.75
CA ASP A 82 7.21 2.00 7.75
C ASP A 82 6.29 1.62 8.93
N LYS A 83 5.33 2.49 9.30
CA LYS A 83 4.29 2.17 10.29
C LYS A 83 3.17 1.29 9.73
N THR A 84 2.87 1.43 8.44
CA THR A 84 1.79 0.70 7.77
C THR A 84 2.13 -0.77 7.57
N ILE A 85 3.33 -1.06 7.06
CA ILE A 85 3.77 -2.41 6.70
C ILE A 85 3.55 -3.43 7.83
N PRO A 86 3.94 -3.21 9.09
CA PRO A 86 3.72 -4.18 10.16
C PRO A 86 2.24 -4.41 10.52
N LEU A 87 1.34 -3.47 10.18
CA LEU A 87 -0.09 -3.62 10.41
C LEU A 87 -0.78 -4.52 9.37
N TRP A 88 -0.21 -4.59 8.16
CA TRP A 88 -0.70 -5.44 7.07
C TRP A 88 0.05 -6.77 6.95
N ASN A 89 1.35 -6.78 7.24
CA ASN A 89 2.17 -7.97 7.07
C ASN A 89 1.65 -9.13 7.93
N ARG A 90 1.30 -10.25 7.28
CA ARG A 90 0.69 -11.44 7.90
C ARG A 90 -0.59 -11.15 8.70
N ASN A 91 -1.29 -10.06 8.38
CA ASN A 91 -2.59 -9.79 8.97
C ASN A 91 -3.63 -10.76 8.37
N GLU A 92 -4.33 -11.50 9.22
CA GLU A 92 -5.36 -12.47 8.81
C GLU A 92 -6.39 -11.84 7.87
N ARG A 93 -6.81 -10.59 8.13
CA ARG A 93 -7.76 -9.89 7.26
C ARG A 93 -7.22 -9.69 5.85
N VAL A 94 -5.92 -9.45 5.71
CA VAL A 94 -5.28 -9.30 4.39
C VAL A 94 -5.20 -10.65 3.69
N LEU A 95 -4.85 -11.72 4.41
CA LEU A 95 -4.60 -13.05 3.84
C LEU A 95 -5.88 -13.82 3.48
N GLU A 96 -6.95 -13.63 4.25
CA GLU A 96 -8.20 -14.40 4.14
C GLU A 96 -9.27 -13.73 3.27
N ASN A 97 -9.18 -12.41 3.05
CA ASN A 97 -10.16 -11.68 2.25
C ASN A 97 -9.63 -11.31 0.87
N ASP A 98 -10.49 -10.68 0.07
CA ASP A 98 -10.20 -10.16 -1.29
C ASP A 98 -9.23 -8.94 -1.29
N GLU A 99 -8.46 -8.76 -0.21
CA GLU A 99 -7.58 -7.62 0.04
C GLU A 99 -6.14 -7.85 -0.46
N LEU A 100 -5.74 -9.10 -0.71
CA LEU A 100 -4.40 -9.48 -1.16
C LEU A 100 -3.92 -8.63 -2.35
N GLY A 101 -4.75 -8.51 -3.39
CA GLY A 101 -4.40 -7.74 -4.59
C GLY A 101 -4.20 -6.26 -4.28
N ARG A 102 -5.10 -5.66 -3.50
CA ARG A 102 -5.03 -4.24 -3.11
C ARG A 102 -3.78 -3.95 -2.27
N VAL A 103 -3.48 -4.80 -1.29
CA VAL A 103 -2.28 -4.63 -0.45
C VAL A 103 -1.02 -4.83 -1.28
N GLY A 104 -1.02 -5.80 -2.21
CA GLY A 104 0.08 -5.99 -3.14
C GLY A 104 0.34 -4.76 -4.01
N GLU A 105 -0.70 -4.20 -4.62
CA GLU A 105 -0.63 -2.92 -5.36
C GLU A 105 -0.12 -1.78 -4.48
N SER A 106 -0.54 -1.74 -3.22
CA SER A 106 -0.11 -0.72 -2.26
C SER A 106 1.39 -0.83 -1.95
N PHE A 107 1.92 -2.04 -1.76
CA PHE A 107 3.37 -2.27 -1.58
C PHE A 107 4.19 -1.87 -2.80
N VAL A 108 3.72 -2.21 -4.01
CA VAL A 108 4.35 -1.76 -5.26
C VAL A 108 4.37 -0.23 -5.35
N SER A 109 3.28 0.44 -4.93
CA SER A 109 3.20 1.90 -4.90
C SER A 109 4.14 2.51 -3.86
N MET A 110 4.18 1.96 -2.64
CA MET A 110 5.11 2.40 -1.58
C MET A 110 6.57 2.29 -2.04
N ALA A 111 6.93 1.19 -2.72
CA ALA A 111 8.29 0.95 -3.19
C ALA A 111 8.86 2.09 -4.04
N ILE A 112 8.03 2.80 -4.81
CA ILE A 112 8.44 4.00 -5.55
C ILE A 112 8.97 5.06 -4.58
N SER A 113 8.29 5.31 -3.47
CA SER A 113 8.76 6.30 -2.49
C SER A 113 10.05 5.85 -1.78
N TYR A 114 10.20 4.56 -1.48
CA TYR A 114 11.45 4.01 -0.93
C TYR A 114 12.61 4.19 -1.92
N TRP A 115 12.33 3.99 -3.21
CA TRP A 115 13.30 4.21 -4.29
C TRP A 115 13.77 5.67 -4.35
N GLN A 116 12.83 6.63 -4.26
CA GLN A 116 13.12 8.07 -4.32
C GLN A 116 13.93 8.57 -3.12
N VAL A 117 13.87 7.90 -1.97
CA VAL A 117 14.68 8.24 -0.78
C VAL A 117 15.95 7.39 -0.65
N GLU A 118 16.39 6.78 -1.75
CA GLU A 118 17.63 5.98 -1.85
C GLU A 118 17.64 4.71 -0.98
N ARG A 119 16.49 4.27 -0.45
CA ARG A 119 16.32 2.97 0.21
C ARG A 119 16.10 1.87 -0.85
N ARG A 120 17.11 1.67 -1.71
CA ARG A 120 16.99 0.85 -2.94
C ARG A 120 16.69 -0.63 -2.68
N GLU A 121 17.35 -1.23 -1.68
CA GLU A 121 17.14 -2.64 -1.32
C GLU A 121 15.71 -2.84 -0.78
N ASP A 122 15.29 -2.02 0.18
CA ASP A 122 13.94 -2.03 0.74
C ASP A 122 12.86 -1.85 -0.34
N ALA A 123 13.09 -0.95 -1.30
CA ALA A 123 12.16 -0.73 -2.41
C ALA A 123 11.98 -1.99 -3.28
N ILE A 124 13.08 -2.67 -3.61
CA ILE A 124 13.03 -3.90 -4.41
C ILE A 124 12.32 -5.01 -3.62
N ASP A 125 12.69 -5.21 -2.36
CA ASP A 125 12.09 -6.26 -1.52
C ASP A 125 10.59 -6.02 -1.29
N LEU A 126 10.19 -4.78 -1.04
CA LEU A 126 8.80 -4.41 -0.88
C LEU A 126 8.02 -4.57 -2.19
N SER A 127 8.60 -4.17 -3.32
CA SER A 127 7.98 -4.31 -4.65
C SER A 127 7.80 -5.78 -5.03
N ARG A 128 8.80 -6.63 -4.77
CA ARG A 128 8.70 -8.10 -4.96
C ARG A 128 7.61 -8.71 -4.10
N THR A 129 7.58 -8.35 -2.82
CA THR A 129 6.53 -8.81 -1.90
C THR A 129 5.15 -8.39 -2.41
N GLY A 130 5.01 -7.15 -2.91
CA GLY A 130 3.77 -6.67 -3.51
C GLY A 130 3.36 -7.47 -4.74
N VAL A 131 4.31 -7.75 -5.64
CA VAL A 131 4.09 -8.60 -6.82
C VAL A 131 3.65 -10.02 -6.42
N ASP A 132 4.29 -10.64 -5.45
CA ASP A 132 3.93 -11.99 -5.00
C ASP A 132 2.49 -12.04 -4.46
N LEU A 133 2.05 -11.02 -3.71
CA LEU A 133 0.66 -10.90 -3.25
C LEU A 133 -0.33 -10.70 -4.41
N MET A 134 0.05 -9.90 -5.41
CA MET A 134 -0.77 -9.70 -6.60
C MET A 134 -0.89 -10.97 -7.44
N VAL A 135 0.20 -11.74 -7.61
CA VAL A 135 0.20 -13.03 -8.31
C VAL A 135 -0.73 -14.02 -7.60
N GLU A 136 -0.63 -14.15 -6.28
CA GLU A 136 -1.53 -15.00 -5.50
C GLU A 136 -3.00 -14.56 -5.67
N ALA A 137 -3.27 -13.25 -5.72
CA ALA A 137 -4.61 -12.73 -5.97
C ALA A 137 -5.12 -13.06 -7.40
N VAL A 138 -4.24 -13.07 -8.40
CA VAL A 138 -4.56 -13.51 -9.77
C VAL A 138 -4.87 -14.99 -9.81
N ASP A 139 -4.07 -15.83 -9.14
CA ASP A 139 -4.28 -17.28 -9.05
C ASP A 139 -5.60 -17.63 -8.37
N ARG A 140 -5.99 -16.84 -7.37
CA ARG A 140 -7.30 -16.91 -6.70
C ARG A 140 -8.45 -16.30 -7.51
N LYS A 141 -8.19 -15.77 -8.71
CA LYS A 141 -9.15 -15.09 -9.59
C LYS A 141 -9.81 -13.86 -8.94
N LYS A 142 -9.10 -13.20 -8.03
CA LYS A 142 -9.52 -11.97 -7.34
C LYS A 142 -8.93 -10.72 -7.97
N LEU A 143 -7.88 -10.88 -8.76
CA LEU A 143 -7.24 -9.82 -9.54
C LEU A 143 -7.12 -10.25 -11.00
N ALA A 144 -7.23 -9.30 -11.93
CA ALA A 144 -6.98 -9.57 -13.33
C ALA A 144 -5.47 -9.62 -13.58
N GLU A 145 -4.98 -10.61 -14.34
CA GLU A 145 -3.55 -10.80 -14.62
C GLU A 145 -2.88 -9.52 -15.18
N ARG A 146 -3.59 -8.75 -16.01
CA ARG A 146 -3.11 -7.47 -16.56
C ARG A 146 -2.71 -6.44 -15.50
N ALA A 147 -3.24 -6.53 -14.28
CA ALA A 147 -2.90 -5.63 -13.18
C ALA A 147 -1.42 -5.76 -12.78
N LEU A 148 -0.80 -6.91 -13.05
CA LEU A 148 0.62 -7.15 -12.80
C LEU A 148 1.55 -6.36 -13.73
N SER A 149 1.07 -5.83 -14.88
CA SER A 149 1.95 -5.18 -15.87
C SER A 149 2.78 -4.06 -15.25
N VAL A 150 2.11 -3.13 -14.55
CA VAL A 150 2.78 -1.97 -13.95
C VAL A 150 3.78 -2.41 -12.88
N ALA A 151 3.43 -3.41 -12.08
CA ALA A 151 4.31 -3.90 -11.01
C ALA A 151 5.58 -4.57 -11.57
N TYR A 152 5.44 -5.40 -12.61
CA TYR A 152 6.58 -5.98 -13.32
C TYR A 152 7.42 -4.91 -14.02
N GLY A 153 6.79 -3.92 -14.65
CA GLY A 153 7.48 -2.78 -15.25
C GLY A 153 8.34 -2.01 -14.24
N ASN A 154 7.80 -1.73 -13.05
CA ASN A 154 8.53 -1.06 -11.98
C ASN A 154 9.76 -1.86 -11.52
N LEU A 155 9.63 -3.17 -11.29
CA LEU A 155 10.76 -4.03 -10.92
C LEU A 155 11.81 -4.09 -12.03
N SER A 156 11.38 -4.17 -13.29
CA SER A 156 12.29 -4.13 -14.44
C SER A 156 13.15 -2.87 -14.43
N THR A 157 12.52 -1.70 -14.24
CA THR A 157 13.23 -0.41 -14.16
C THR A 157 14.18 -0.35 -12.96
N MET A 158 13.72 -0.78 -11.79
CA MET A 158 14.56 -0.81 -10.57
C MET A 158 15.82 -1.67 -10.76
N TYR A 159 15.67 -2.88 -11.33
CA TYR A 159 16.81 -3.76 -11.60
C TYR A 159 17.75 -3.20 -12.68
N ALA A 160 17.22 -2.55 -13.72
CA ALA A 160 18.04 -1.90 -14.74
C ALA A 160 18.92 -0.80 -14.13
N GLU A 161 18.36 0.02 -13.26
CA GLU A 161 19.09 1.09 -12.56
C GLU A 161 20.16 0.55 -11.59
N GLN A 162 20.04 -0.68 -11.10
CA GLN A 162 21.10 -1.36 -10.33
C GLN A 162 22.14 -2.08 -11.20
N GLY A 163 21.97 -2.09 -12.53
CA GLY A 163 22.84 -2.84 -13.45
C GLY A 163 22.52 -4.34 -13.54
N GLU A 164 21.45 -4.80 -12.90
CA GLU A 164 20.99 -6.20 -12.87
C GLU A 164 20.21 -6.53 -14.16
N THR A 165 20.92 -6.54 -15.28
CA THR A 165 20.35 -6.58 -16.64
C THR A 165 19.47 -7.82 -16.88
N GLU A 166 19.91 -9.00 -16.42
CA GLU A 166 19.15 -10.25 -16.60
C GLU A 166 17.79 -10.20 -15.88
N LYS A 167 17.76 -9.72 -14.63
CA LYS A 167 16.52 -9.59 -13.87
C LYS A 167 15.59 -8.55 -14.48
N SER A 168 16.15 -7.42 -14.92
CA SER A 168 15.39 -6.38 -15.61
C SER A 168 14.67 -6.94 -16.85
N GLN A 169 15.40 -7.64 -17.72
CA GLN A 169 14.82 -8.25 -18.93
C GLN A 169 13.72 -9.26 -18.60
N ALA A 170 13.95 -10.13 -17.61
CA ALA A 170 12.97 -11.12 -17.19
C ALA A 170 11.64 -10.45 -16.75
N TYR A 171 11.70 -9.39 -15.95
CA TYR A 171 10.49 -8.66 -15.53
C TYR A 171 9.84 -7.87 -16.67
N ALA A 172 10.62 -7.29 -17.59
CA ALA A 172 10.09 -6.60 -18.77
C ALA A 172 9.29 -7.55 -19.69
N GLU A 173 9.78 -8.78 -19.87
CA GLU A 173 9.09 -9.82 -20.62
C GLU A 173 7.79 -10.24 -19.94
N MET A 174 7.78 -10.38 -18.62
CA MET A 174 6.57 -10.66 -17.85
C MET A 174 5.52 -9.55 -18.01
N ALA A 175 5.92 -8.28 -17.90
CA ALA A 175 5.03 -7.14 -18.10
C ALA A 175 4.37 -7.17 -19.49
N THR A 176 5.18 -7.35 -20.55
CA THR A 176 4.70 -7.41 -21.93
C THR A 176 3.75 -8.59 -22.15
N ARG A 177 4.05 -9.75 -21.55
CA ARG A 177 3.20 -10.95 -21.67
C ARG A 177 1.80 -10.68 -21.11
N VAL A 178 1.69 -10.16 -19.89
CA VAL A 178 0.38 -9.94 -19.25
C VAL A 178 -0.43 -8.84 -19.94
N GLU A 179 0.21 -7.88 -20.62
CA GLU A 179 -0.48 -6.92 -21.48
C GLU A 179 -1.05 -7.57 -22.75
N SER A 180 -0.26 -8.43 -23.41
CA SER A 180 -0.63 -9.07 -24.67
C SER A 180 -1.79 -10.06 -24.54
N VAL A 181 -1.88 -10.79 -23.42
CA VAL A 181 -2.99 -11.72 -23.10
C VAL A 181 -4.33 -10.98 -23.08
N SER A 182 -4.35 -9.71 -22.66
CA SER A 182 -5.55 -8.89 -22.63
C SER A 182 -6.00 -8.39 -24.02
N GLY A 183 -5.13 -8.38 -25.02
CA GLY A 183 -5.43 -7.99 -26.39
C GLY A 183 -6.12 -9.10 -27.22
N MET A 184 -5.94 -10.36 -26.83
CA MET A 184 -6.56 -11.52 -27.49
C MET A 184 -7.97 -11.86 -26.97
N LEU A 185 -8.39 -11.25 -25.86
CA LEU A 185 -9.71 -11.46 -25.22
C LEU A 185 -10.73 -10.35 -25.51
N ARG A 186 -10.43 -9.43 -26.45
CA ARG A 186 -11.34 -8.41 -26.97
C ARG A 186 -11.74 -8.72 -28.40
#